data_AF-A0A150AAI7-F1
#
_entry.id   AF-A0A150AAI7-F1
#
_cell.length_a   1.000
_cell.length_b   1.000
_cell.length_c   1.000
_cell.angle_alpha   90.00
_cell.angle_beta   90.00
_cell.angle_gamma   90.00
#
_symmetry.space_group_name_H-M   'P 1'
#
loop_
_entity.id
_entity.type
_entity.pdbx_description
1 polymer ?
#
loop_
_entity_poly.entity_id
_entity_poly.type
_entity_poly.pdbx_seq_one_letter_code
_entity_poly.pdbx_strand_id
1 'polypeptide(L)'
;MQTKTFYLNEEKTEMIEIEYGFSFKNTTVKYNMKELGNFKNQKELKKGGEFSLDYSRTLSVKLTGGVFPRLELLLNGEVVPGSPTDPEVITKDTGQLGMVIGGISVVAGLIAEFFQVQPLQELGQGWGSMVIGLIIIGLGFGVKKKSLISLGAIIAIIVLDLVFLIYEIGQGNAPSAGGGVMIKVFFIIGLSQGFAAIKKAKEKKKKAAY
;
A
#
# COMPACT_ATOMS: atom_id res chain seq x y z
N MET A 1 19.14 1.74 -10.22
CA MET A 1 18.03 2.48 -10.86
C MET A 1 16.83 1.55 -10.94
N GLN A 2 15.60 2.07 -10.89
CA GLN A 2 14.37 1.30 -11.07
C GLN A 2 13.66 1.79 -12.33
N THR A 3 13.16 0.85 -13.14
CA THR A 3 12.38 1.13 -14.34
C THR A 3 11.01 0.50 -14.18
N LYS A 4 9.96 1.27 -14.47
CA LYS A 4 8.57 0.78 -14.51
C LYS A 4 7.92 1.14 -15.84
N THR A 5 7.30 0.14 -16.45
CA THR A 5 6.58 0.29 -17.71
C THR A 5 5.09 0.13 -17.45
N PHE A 6 4.29 1.06 -17.97
CA PHE A 6 2.83 1.07 -17.89
C PHE A 6 2.27 1.10 -19.30
N TYR A 7 1.29 0.24 -19.57
CA TYR A 7 0.64 0.18 -20.87
C TYR A 7 -0.63 1.02 -20.84
N LEU A 8 -0.83 1.84 -21.86
CA LEU A 8 -1.98 2.75 -21.96
C LEU A 8 -3.21 2.05 -22.56
N ASN A 9 -3.01 0.94 -23.27
CA ASN A 9 -4.06 0.17 -23.92
C ASN A 9 -3.95 -1.33 -23.62
N GLU A 10 -5.07 -2.04 -23.80
CA GLU A 10 -5.14 -3.50 -23.60
C GLU A 10 -4.24 -4.27 -24.58
N GLU A 11 -4.03 -3.71 -25.77
CA GLU A 11 -3.16 -4.26 -26.82
C GLU A 11 -1.66 -4.09 -26.53
N LYS A 12 -1.30 -3.35 -25.47
CA LYS A 12 0.08 -3.08 -25.03
C LYS A 12 0.98 -2.44 -26.10
N THR A 13 0.39 -1.76 -27.07
CA THR A 13 1.14 -1.07 -28.15
C THR A 13 1.60 0.32 -27.74
N GLU A 14 0.94 0.95 -26.77
CA GLU A 14 1.35 2.23 -26.22
C GLU A 14 1.88 2.06 -24.79
N MET A 15 3.12 2.51 -24.55
CA MET A 15 3.78 2.36 -23.26
C MET A 15 4.39 3.67 -22.74
N ILE A 16 4.22 3.87 -21.43
CA ILE A 16 4.92 4.89 -20.66
C ILE A 16 5.97 4.18 -19.82
N GLU A 17 7.22 4.60 -19.95
CA GLU A 17 8.33 4.11 -19.14
C GLU A 17 8.80 5.21 -18.21
N ILE A 18 8.94 4.88 -16.93
CA ILE A 18 9.47 5.77 -15.92
C ILE A 18 10.69 5.13 -15.30
N GLU A 19 11.81 5.81 -15.45
CA GLU A 19 13.08 5.43 -14.86
C GLU A 19 13.37 6.38 -13.71
N TYR A 20 13.75 5.85 -12.55
CA TYR A 20 14.10 6.70 -11.41
C TYR A 20 15.17 6.07 -10.51
N GLY A 21 15.98 6.93 -9.92
CA GLY A 21 16.96 6.58 -8.89
C GLY A 21 16.35 6.42 -7.50
N PHE A 22 17.20 6.09 -6.53
CA PHE A 22 16.78 6.01 -5.13
C PHE A 22 16.19 7.35 -4.65
N SER A 23 15.05 7.29 -3.95
CA SER A 23 14.27 8.48 -3.54
C SER A 23 13.79 9.36 -4.72
N PHE A 24 13.47 8.75 -5.86
CA PHE A 24 12.96 9.43 -7.06
C PHE A 24 13.90 10.51 -7.63
N LYS A 25 15.21 10.37 -7.41
CA LYS A 25 16.22 11.25 -8.03
C LYS A 25 16.38 10.90 -9.50
N ASN A 26 16.60 11.90 -10.35
CA ASN A 26 16.80 11.74 -11.80
C ASN A 26 15.68 10.88 -12.41
N THR A 27 14.43 11.33 -12.26
CA THR A 27 13.28 10.61 -12.81
C THR A 27 13.12 11.00 -14.28
N THR A 28 13.19 10.05 -15.19
CA THR A 28 13.01 10.26 -16.63
C THR A 28 11.69 9.62 -17.05
N VAL A 29 10.90 10.36 -17.83
CA VAL A 29 9.62 9.90 -18.38
C VAL A 29 9.77 9.72 -19.88
N LYS A 30 9.48 8.52 -20.37
CA LYS A 30 9.50 8.18 -21.80
C LYS A 30 8.13 7.70 -22.25
N TYR A 31 7.77 8.02 -23.48
CA TYR A 31 6.59 7.50 -24.17
C TYR A 31 7.03 6.81 -25.46
N ASN A 32 6.69 5.53 -25.60
CA ASN A 32 7.12 4.70 -26.74
C ASN A 32 8.63 4.83 -27.03
N MET A 33 9.45 4.74 -25.97
CA MET A 33 10.92 4.92 -25.98
C MET A 33 11.43 6.34 -26.29
N LYS A 34 10.57 7.31 -26.55
CA LYS A 34 10.93 8.73 -26.73
C LYS A 34 10.89 9.47 -25.39
N GLU A 35 11.97 10.14 -25.02
CA GLU A 35 12.02 10.95 -23.80
C GLU A 35 11.06 12.15 -23.92
N LEU A 36 10.14 12.28 -22.95
CA LEU A 36 9.24 13.42 -22.82
C LEU A 36 9.84 14.50 -21.92
N GLY A 37 10.58 14.07 -20.90
CA GLY A 37 11.30 14.98 -20.02
C GLY A 37 11.85 14.28 -18.78
N ASN A 38 12.52 15.07 -17.94
CA ASN A 38 13.12 14.60 -16.71
C ASN A 38 12.82 15.51 -15.51
N PHE A 39 12.96 14.93 -14.33
CA PHE A 39 12.89 15.60 -13.05
C PHE A 39 14.18 15.35 -12.28
N LYS A 40 14.87 16.42 -11.88
CA LYS A 40 16.17 16.32 -11.22
C LYS A 40 16.03 15.74 -9.81
N ASN A 41 14.95 16.09 -9.13
CA ASN A 41 14.75 15.75 -7.72
C ASN A 41 13.28 15.50 -7.36
N GLN A 42 13.10 14.93 -6.17
CA GLN A 42 11.78 14.64 -5.59
C GLN A 42 10.89 15.89 -5.42
N LYS A 43 11.46 17.08 -5.22
CA LYS A 43 10.68 18.31 -5.02
C LYS A 43 10.01 18.76 -6.32
N GLU A 44 10.71 18.66 -7.44
CA GLU A 44 10.15 18.90 -8.78
C GLU A 44 9.03 17.89 -9.07
N LEU A 45 9.28 16.61 -8.78
CA LEU A 45 8.29 15.56 -8.99
C LEU A 45 7.04 15.73 -8.11
N LYS A 46 7.18 16.27 -6.89
CA LYS A 46 6.04 16.63 -6.01
C LYS A 46 5.21 17.79 -6.54
N LYS A 47 5.81 18.75 -7.26
CA LYS A 47 5.05 19.79 -7.98
C LYS A 47 4.29 19.16 -9.15
N GLY A 48 4.91 18.18 -9.78
CA GLY A 48 4.39 17.47 -10.94
C GLY A 48 4.80 18.14 -12.24
N GLY A 49 4.63 17.43 -13.35
CA GLY A 49 4.83 17.94 -14.70
C GLY A 49 3.79 17.35 -15.64
N GLU A 50 3.42 18.14 -16.65
CA GLU A 50 2.49 17.74 -17.70
C GLU A 50 3.24 17.65 -19.03
N PHE A 51 3.01 16.56 -19.75
CA PHE A 51 3.64 16.27 -21.03
C PHE A 51 2.55 15.98 -22.06
N SER A 52 2.55 16.71 -23.17
CA SER A 52 1.69 16.39 -24.30
C SER A 52 2.24 15.15 -25.00
N LEU A 53 1.44 14.08 -25.07
CA LEU A 53 1.76 12.86 -25.80
C LEU A 53 1.49 13.07 -27.29
N ASP A 54 0.28 13.57 -27.59
CA ASP A 54 -0.20 13.95 -28.92
C ASP A 54 -1.09 15.21 -28.82
N TYR A 55 -1.70 15.65 -29.93
CA TYR A 55 -2.56 16.84 -29.99
C TYR A 55 -3.76 16.86 -29.02
N SER A 56 -4.19 15.70 -28.49
CA SER A 56 -5.37 15.57 -27.62
C SER A 56 -5.11 14.83 -26.31
N ARG A 57 -3.88 14.40 -26.05
CA ARG A 57 -3.53 13.58 -24.88
C ARG A 57 -2.43 14.25 -24.05
N THR A 58 -2.73 14.49 -22.79
CA THR A 58 -1.80 15.04 -21.81
C THR A 58 -1.54 14.03 -20.70
N LEU A 59 -0.26 13.73 -20.47
CA LEU A 59 0.22 12.91 -19.37
C LEU A 59 0.67 13.82 -18.22
N SER A 60 0.01 13.73 -17.08
CA SER A 60 0.45 14.34 -15.83
C SER A 60 1.20 13.32 -14.99
N VAL A 61 2.41 13.68 -14.55
CA VAL A 61 3.27 12.87 -13.68
C VAL A 61 3.54 13.64 -12.40
N LYS A 62 3.19 13.07 -11.26
CA LYS A 62 3.39 13.71 -9.96
C LYS A 62 3.73 12.70 -8.88
N LEU A 63 4.53 13.08 -7.90
CA LEU A 63 4.74 12.31 -6.70
C LEU A 63 3.72 12.69 -5.62
N THR A 64 2.85 11.75 -5.26
CA THR A 64 1.83 11.90 -4.22
C THR A 64 2.09 10.93 -3.05
N GLY A 65 1.34 11.05 -1.95
CA GLY A 65 1.51 10.19 -0.77
C GLY A 65 2.64 10.68 0.15
N GLY A 66 2.28 11.11 1.36
CA GLY A 66 3.20 11.74 2.32
C GLY A 66 4.33 10.79 2.78
N VAL A 67 4.00 9.87 3.68
CA VAL A 67 4.96 8.88 4.24
C VAL A 67 5.28 7.78 3.22
N PHE A 68 4.32 7.44 2.36
CA PHE A 68 4.47 6.43 1.31
C PHE A 68 4.35 7.09 -0.06
N PRO A 69 5.45 7.63 -0.61
CA PRO A 69 5.43 8.30 -1.89
C PRO A 69 5.09 7.32 -3.02
N ARG A 70 4.13 7.68 -3.86
CA ARG A 70 3.67 6.97 -5.05
C ARG A 70 3.72 7.89 -6.25
N LEU A 71 4.15 7.34 -7.38
CA LEU A 71 4.05 8.02 -8.68
C LEU A 71 2.60 7.97 -9.13
N GLU A 72 1.99 9.15 -9.22
CA GLU A 72 0.69 9.39 -9.83
C GLU A 72 0.89 9.65 -11.31
N LEU A 73 0.16 8.89 -12.12
CA LEU A 73 0.16 8.98 -13.56
C LEU A 73 -1.27 9.20 -14.01
N LEU A 74 -1.54 10.37 -14.57
CA LEU A 74 -2.85 10.72 -15.09
C LEU A 74 -2.76 10.94 -16.60
N LEU A 75 -3.55 10.21 -17.36
CA LEU A 75 -3.78 10.48 -18.77
C LEU A 75 -5.09 11.27 -18.90
N ASN A 76 -5.04 12.50 -19.37
CA ASN A 76 -6.20 13.39 -19.47
C ASN A 76 -6.97 13.55 -18.15
N GLY A 77 -6.24 13.54 -17.03
CA GLY A 77 -6.80 13.61 -15.67
C GLY A 77 -7.30 12.28 -15.09
N GLU A 78 -7.27 11.19 -15.86
CA GLU A 78 -7.64 9.85 -15.38
C GLU A 78 -6.43 9.00 -15.03
N VAL A 79 -6.53 8.22 -13.95
CA VAL A 79 -5.42 7.38 -13.49
C VAL A 79 -5.10 6.30 -14.51
N VAL A 80 -3.82 6.20 -14.90
CA VAL A 80 -3.33 5.18 -15.82
C VAL A 80 -3.55 3.79 -15.19
N PRO A 81 -4.21 2.84 -15.90
CA PRO A 81 -4.41 1.48 -15.40
C PRO A 81 -3.11 0.78 -15.03
N GLY A 82 -3.09 0.09 -13.89
CA GLY A 82 -1.91 -0.59 -13.38
C GLY A 82 -0.84 0.33 -12.77
N SER A 83 -1.05 1.66 -12.78
CA SER A 83 -0.15 2.59 -12.10
C SER A 83 -0.18 2.41 -10.57
N PRO A 84 0.85 2.85 -9.83
CA PRO A 84 0.89 2.74 -8.37
C PRO A 84 -0.26 3.46 -7.64
N THR A 85 -0.92 4.40 -8.33
CA THR A 85 -2.08 5.16 -7.86
C THR A 85 -3.42 4.61 -8.35
N ASP A 86 -3.42 3.57 -9.18
CA ASP A 86 -4.64 2.90 -9.63
C ASP A 86 -5.41 2.33 -8.43
N PRO A 87 -6.69 2.71 -8.23
CA PRO A 87 -7.53 2.14 -7.18
C PRO A 87 -7.55 0.61 -7.13
N GLU A 88 -7.43 -0.07 -8.28
CA GLU A 88 -7.39 -1.54 -8.31
C GLU A 88 -6.09 -2.10 -7.75
N VAL A 89 -4.96 -1.49 -8.13
CA VAL A 89 -3.63 -1.85 -7.61
C VAL A 89 -3.56 -1.56 -6.12
N ILE A 90 -3.96 -0.36 -5.69
CA ILE A 90 -3.94 0.00 -4.26
C ILE A 90 -4.81 -0.98 -3.45
N THR A 91 -6.01 -1.33 -3.92
CA THR A 91 -6.87 -2.28 -3.22
C THR A 91 -6.21 -3.66 -3.08
N LYS A 92 -5.59 -4.15 -4.16
CA LYS A 92 -4.87 -5.42 -4.15
C LYS A 92 -3.69 -5.39 -3.19
N ASP A 93 -2.90 -4.31 -3.22
CA ASP A 93 -1.76 -4.09 -2.33
C ASP A 93 -2.21 -4.02 -0.88
N THR A 94 -3.29 -3.30 -0.56
CA THR A 94 -3.85 -3.23 0.80
C THR A 94 -4.29 -4.61 1.29
N GLY A 95 -5.00 -5.39 0.46
CA GLY A 95 -5.41 -6.74 0.82
C GLY A 95 -4.22 -7.68 1.01
N GLN A 96 -3.17 -7.54 0.19
CA GLN A 96 -1.93 -8.28 0.35
C GLN A 96 -1.15 -7.86 1.61
N LEU A 97 -1.11 -6.57 1.93
CA LEU A 97 -0.53 -6.08 3.18
C LEU A 97 -1.24 -6.69 4.40
N GLY A 98 -2.58 -6.75 4.38
CA GLY A 98 -3.35 -7.45 5.42
C GLY A 98 -2.94 -8.91 5.56
N MET A 99 -2.81 -9.65 4.45
CA MET A 99 -2.34 -11.04 4.47
C MET A 99 -0.91 -11.18 5.01
N VAL A 100 -0.01 -10.26 4.65
CA VAL A 100 1.37 -10.25 5.16
C VAL A 100 1.38 -10.01 6.67
N ILE A 101 0.60 -9.05 7.16
CA ILE A 101 0.47 -8.78 8.60
C ILE A 101 -0.02 -10.03 9.32
N GLY A 102 -1.12 -10.64 8.84
CA GLY A 102 -1.65 -11.86 9.45
C GLY A 102 -0.67 -13.04 9.36
N GLY A 103 0.06 -13.17 8.26
CA GLY A 103 1.11 -14.18 8.10
C GLY A 103 2.26 -14.01 9.08
N ILE A 104 2.71 -12.77 9.31
CA ILE A 104 3.71 -12.46 10.34
C ILE A 104 3.18 -12.85 11.72
N SER A 105 1.92 -12.53 12.05
CA SER A 105 1.32 -12.91 13.34
C SER A 105 1.22 -14.42 13.53
N VAL A 106 0.88 -15.17 12.49
CA VAL A 106 0.86 -16.64 12.52
C VAL A 106 2.26 -17.19 12.79
N VAL A 107 3.25 -16.75 12.02
CA VAL A 107 4.64 -17.22 12.17
C VAL A 107 5.20 -16.84 13.53
N ALA A 108 4.96 -15.61 14.00
CA ALA A 108 5.40 -15.16 15.31
C ALA A 108 4.77 -15.97 16.45
N GLY A 109 3.46 -16.23 16.38
CA GLY A 109 2.75 -17.07 17.36
C GLY A 109 3.28 -18.50 17.40
N LEU A 110 3.53 -19.11 16.23
CA LEU A 110 4.13 -20.44 16.13
C LEU A 110 5.55 -20.46 16.71
N ILE A 111 6.40 -19.47 16.38
CA ILE A 111 7.77 -19.39 16.91
C ILE A 111 7.75 -19.26 18.44
N ALA A 112 6.88 -18.38 18.96
CA ALA A 112 6.74 -18.16 20.40
C ALA A 112 6.37 -19.46 21.14
N GLU A 113 5.47 -20.26 20.57
CA GLU A 113 5.00 -21.50 21.18
C GLU A 113 6.03 -22.63 21.07
N PHE A 114 6.54 -22.90 19.87
CA PHE A 114 7.42 -24.05 19.63
C PHE A 114 8.84 -23.86 20.15
N PHE A 115 9.35 -22.63 20.15
CA PHE A 115 10.72 -22.33 20.61
C PHE A 115 10.75 -21.68 22.00
N GLN A 116 9.59 -21.49 22.65
CA GLN A 116 9.46 -20.92 23.99
C GLN A 116 10.24 -19.61 24.17
N VAL A 117 10.21 -18.76 23.14
CA VAL A 117 10.98 -17.52 23.13
C VAL A 117 10.28 -16.52 24.05
N GLN A 118 10.78 -16.38 25.28
CA GLN A 118 10.25 -15.48 26.32
C GLN A 118 9.93 -14.07 25.78
N PRO A 119 10.84 -13.39 25.04
CA PRO A 119 10.54 -12.08 24.48
C PRO A 119 9.33 -12.04 23.54
N LEU A 120 9.03 -13.11 22.81
CA LEU A 120 7.83 -13.16 21.96
C LEU A 120 6.58 -13.44 22.79
N GLN A 121 6.66 -14.36 23.76
CA GLN A 121 5.53 -14.69 24.64
C GLN A 121 5.12 -13.49 25.49
N GLU A 122 6.08 -12.71 25.99
CA GLU A 122 5.86 -11.45 26.70
C GLU A 122 5.24 -10.37 25.80
N LEU A 123 5.42 -10.44 24.49
CA LEU A 123 4.74 -9.58 23.51
C LEU A 123 3.34 -10.12 23.14
N GLY A 124 2.78 -11.00 23.97
CA GLY A 124 1.50 -11.65 23.77
C GLY A 124 1.48 -12.60 22.58
N GLN A 125 2.65 -13.02 22.06
CA GLN A 125 2.72 -13.96 20.93
C GLN A 125 2.50 -15.39 21.41
N GLY A 126 1.60 -16.10 20.74
CA GLY A 126 1.30 -17.51 21.00
C GLY A 126 0.10 -17.99 20.17
N TRP A 127 -0.64 -18.98 20.67
CA TRP A 127 -1.85 -19.48 20.01
C TRP A 127 -2.88 -18.38 19.68
N GLY A 128 -3.06 -17.41 20.58
CA GLY A 128 -3.96 -16.28 20.35
C GLY A 128 -3.59 -15.47 19.10
N SER A 129 -2.30 -15.14 18.95
CA SER A 129 -1.78 -14.39 17.79
C SER A 129 -1.85 -15.19 16.50
N MET A 130 -1.70 -16.52 16.58
CA MET A 130 -1.92 -17.40 15.45
C MET A 130 -3.36 -17.32 14.96
N VAL A 131 -4.34 -17.46 15.86
CA VAL A 131 -5.76 -17.40 15.49
C VAL A 131 -6.12 -16.02 14.93
N ILE A 132 -5.65 -14.94 15.57
CA ILE A 132 -5.85 -13.56 15.08
C ILE A 132 -5.20 -13.39 13.70
N GLY A 133 -3.99 -13.90 13.50
CA GLY A 133 -3.28 -13.86 12.23
C GLY A 133 -4.06 -14.54 11.10
N LEU A 134 -4.63 -15.72 11.38
CA LEU A 134 -5.49 -16.44 10.43
C LEU A 134 -6.76 -15.64 10.09
N ILE A 135 -7.41 -15.02 11.08
CA ILE A 135 -8.56 -14.14 10.87
C ILE A 135 -8.17 -12.96 9.96
N ILE A 136 -7.05 -12.30 10.24
CA ILE A 136 -6.55 -11.17 9.43
C ILE A 136 -6.26 -11.61 7.99
N ILE A 137 -5.67 -12.79 7.78
CA ILE A 137 -5.46 -13.35 6.43
C ILE A 137 -6.79 -13.51 5.69
N GLY A 138 -7.79 -14.11 6.34
CA GLY A 138 -9.14 -14.27 5.79
C GLY A 138 -9.79 -12.94 5.42
N LEU A 139 -9.68 -11.95 6.30
CA LEU A 139 -10.17 -10.59 6.03
C LEU A 139 -9.39 -9.91 4.91
N GLY A 140 -8.07 -10.13 4.80
CA GLY A 140 -7.23 -9.62 3.72
C GLY A 140 -7.69 -10.12 2.35
N PHE A 141 -8.19 -11.36 2.28
CA PHE A 141 -8.84 -11.87 1.07
C PHE A 141 -10.16 -11.14 0.76
N GLY A 142 -10.95 -10.81 1.79
CA GLY A 142 -12.12 -9.94 1.67
C GLY A 142 -11.77 -8.54 1.12
N VAL A 143 -10.65 -7.96 1.57
CA VAL A 143 -10.15 -6.67 1.06
C VAL A 143 -9.80 -6.75 -0.43
N LYS A 144 -9.14 -7.84 -0.89
CA LYS A 144 -8.90 -8.06 -2.33
C LYS A 144 -10.19 -8.13 -3.14
N LYS A 145 -11.30 -8.60 -2.52
CA LYS A 145 -12.65 -8.57 -3.09
C LYS A 145 -13.36 -7.22 -2.92
N LYS A 146 -12.62 -6.13 -2.64
CA LYS A 146 -13.16 -4.77 -2.48
C LYS A 146 -14.13 -4.64 -1.28
N SER A 147 -13.97 -5.46 -0.23
CA SER A 147 -14.81 -5.36 0.98
C SER A 147 -14.31 -4.28 1.95
N LEU A 148 -15.10 -3.23 2.14
CA LEU A 148 -14.80 -2.17 3.12
C LEU A 148 -14.96 -2.67 4.56
N ILE A 149 -15.90 -3.58 4.79
CA ILE A 149 -16.13 -4.18 6.12
C ILE A 149 -14.89 -4.97 6.54
N SER A 150 -14.31 -5.73 5.61
CA SER A 150 -13.09 -6.50 5.88
C SER A 150 -11.90 -5.60 6.19
N LEU A 151 -11.73 -4.49 5.46
CA LEU A 151 -10.67 -3.52 5.75
C LEU A 151 -10.86 -2.88 7.13
N GLY A 152 -12.09 -2.46 7.43
CA GLY A 152 -12.44 -1.90 8.74
C GLY A 152 -12.18 -2.88 9.88
N ALA A 153 -12.54 -4.16 9.70
CA ALA A 153 -12.30 -5.20 10.69
C ALA A 153 -10.80 -5.44 10.95
N ILE A 154 -9.95 -5.49 9.92
CA ILE A 154 -8.49 -5.62 10.10
C ILE A 154 -7.95 -4.45 10.93
N ILE A 155 -8.33 -3.22 10.56
CA ILE A 155 -7.87 -2.02 11.27
C ILE A 155 -8.36 -2.03 12.72
N ALA A 156 -9.63 -2.39 12.96
CA ALA A 156 -10.18 -2.49 14.31
C ALA A 156 -9.42 -3.50 15.17
N ILE A 157 -9.10 -4.68 14.61
CA ILE A 157 -8.30 -5.70 15.31
C ILE A 157 -6.92 -5.15 15.68
N ILE A 158 -6.20 -4.53 14.72
CA ILE A 158 -4.86 -3.97 14.97
C ILE A 158 -4.91 -2.82 15.98
N VAL A 159 -5.94 -1.98 15.94
CA VAL A 159 -6.12 -0.87 16.89
C VAL A 159 -6.40 -1.39 18.29
N LEU A 160 -7.29 -2.38 18.45
CA LEU A 160 -7.54 -3.00 19.75
C LEU A 160 -6.26 -3.61 20.32
N ASP A 161 -5.55 -4.37 19.51
CA ASP A 161 -4.26 -4.99 19.84
C ASP A 161 -3.17 -3.94 20.18
N LEU A 162 -3.20 -2.77 19.55
CA LEU A 162 -2.34 -1.63 19.91
C LEU A 162 -2.72 -1.03 21.27
N VAL A 163 -4.02 -0.87 21.55
CA VAL A 163 -4.51 -0.34 22.84
C VAL A 163 -4.15 -1.28 23.99
N PHE A 164 -4.32 -2.59 23.80
CA PHE A 164 -3.90 -3.59 24.78
C PHE A 164 -2.40 -3.53 25.06
N LEU A 165 -1.58 -3.46 24.02
CA LEU A 165 -0.12 -3.32 24.17
C LEU A 165 0.26 -2.06 24.97
N ILE A 166 -0.35 -0.91 24.66
CA ILE A 166 -0.08 0.35 25.38
C ILE A 166 -0.50 0.22 26.85
N TYR A 167 -1.64 -0.42 27.12
CA TYR A 167 -2.13 -0.66 28.48
C TYR A 167 -1.15 -1.54 29.28
N GLU A 168 -0.65 -2.63 28.70
CA GLU A 168 0.31 -3.52 29.37
C GLU A 168 1.65 -2.84 29.64
N ILE A 169 2.13 -2.00 28.73
CA ILE A 169 3.32 -1.16 28.95
C ILE A 169 3.08 -0.20 30.12
N GLY A 170 1.91 0.43 30.17
CA GLY A 170 1.54 1.35 31.26
C GLY A 170 1.48 0.69 32.64
N GLN A 171 1.17 -0.61 32.67
CA GLN A 171 1.14 -1.43 33.89
C GLN A 171 2.51 -2.02 34.26
N GLY A 172 3.55 -1.79 33.45
CA GLY A 172 4.88 -2.39 33.63
C GLY A 172 4.94 -3.89 33.37
N ASN A 173 3.88 -4.46 32.76
CA ASN A 173 3.76 -5.89 32.48
C ASN A 173 4.41 -6.29 31.15
N ALA A 174 4.72 -5.32 30.28
CA ALA A 174 5.36 -5.55 29.00
C ALA A 174 6.67 -4.74 28.90
N PRO A 175 7.72 -5.28 28.26
CA PRO A 175 8.93 -4.51 27.97
C PRO A 175 8.59 -3.26 27.15
N SER A 176 9.41 -2.21 27.28
CA SER A 176 9.26 -0.92 26.58
C SER A 176 9.55 -1.04 25.08
N ALA A 177 8.78 -1.87 24.38
CA ALA A 177 8.91 -2.14 22.97
C ALA A 177 8.24 -1.03 22.15
N GLY A 178 8.82 0.18 22.20
CA GLY A 178 8.42 1.30 21.32
C GLY A 178 8.44 0.92 19.83
N GLY A 179 9.24 -0.09 19.45
CA GLY A 179 9.24 -0.68 18.10
C GLY A 179 7.92 -1.35 17.72
N GLY A 180 7.26 -2.06 18.64
CA GLY A 180 5.99 -2.76 18.36
C GLY A 180 4.85 -1.78 18.08
N VAL A 181 4.78 -0.70 18.87
CA VAL A 181 3.83 0.40 18.67
C VAL A 181 4.03 1.07 17.31
N MET A 182 5.27 1.44 16.97
CA MET A 182 5.61 2.07 15.70
C MET A 182 5.21 1.21 14.49
N ILE A 183 5.48 -0.10 14.53
CA ILE A 183 5.14 -1.03 13.46
C ILE A 183 3.62 -1.11 13.26
N LYS A 184 2.84 -1.24 14.34
CA LYS A 184 1.36 -1.28 14.26
C LYS A 184 0.80 0.01 13.70
N VAL A 185 1.30 1.17 14.12
CA VAL A 185 0.91 2.49 13.57
C VAL A 185 1.20 2.57 12.08
N PHE A 186 2.37 2.11 11.64
CA PHE A 186 2.75 2.06 10.23
C PHE A 186 1.79 1.19 9.41
N PHE A 187 1.39 0.02 9.93
CA PHE A 187 0.39 -0.83 9.29
C PHE A 187 -0.99 -0.18 9.20
N ILE A 188 -1.45 0.48 10.26
CA ILE A 188 -2.73 1.21 10.25
C ILE A 188 -2.73 2.29 9.16
N ILE A 189 -1.66 3.09 9.08
CA ILE A 189 -1.51 4.13 8.05
C ILE A 189 -1.51 3.51 6.65
N GLY A 190 -0.74 2.44 6.42
CA GLY A 190 -0.70 1.72 5.14
C GLY A 190 -2.08 1.16 4.73
N LEU A 191 -2.80 0.56 5.67
CA LEU A 191 -4.14 -0.01 5.42
C LEU A 191 -5.20 1.05 5.17
N SER A 192 -5.14 2.19 5.87
CA SER A 192 -6.12 3.28 5.75
C SER A 192 -6.20 3.86 4.33
N GLN A 193 -5.10 3.83 3.56
CA GLN A 193 -5.08 4.26 2.15
C GLN A 193 -6.03 3.41 1.28
N GLY A 194 -6.29 2.16 1.69
CA GLY A 194 -7.19 1.25 0.99
C GLY A 194 -8.65 1.70 0.99
N PHE A 195 -9.12 2.49 1.98
CA PHE A 195 -10.52 2.93 2.03
C PHE A 195 -10.89 3.77 0.81
N ALA A 196 -10.07 4.78 0.51
CA ALA A 196 -10.30 5.67 -0.63
C ALA A 196 -10.22 4.89 -1.96
N ALA A 197 -9.25 3.98 -2.07
CA ALA A 197 -9.08 3.14 -3.26
C ALA A 197 -10.26 2.20 -3.49
N ILE A 198 -10.72 1.48 -2.47
CA ILE A 198 -11.87 0.57 -2.60
C ILE A 198 -13.13 1.34 -2.99
N LYS A 199 -13.36 2.52 -2.41
CA LYS A 199 -14.50 3.38 -2.75
C LYS A 199 -14.46 3.79 -4.23
N LYS A 200 -13.31 4.34 -4.69
CA LYS A 200 -13.11 4.72 -6.09
C LYS A 200 -13.24 3.54 -7.05
N ALA A 201 -12.71 2.36 -6.70
CA ALA A 201 -12.79 1.15 -7.50
C ALA A 201 -14.23 0.63 -7.65
N LYS A 202 -15.07 0.78 -6.62
CA LYS A 202 -16.50 0.45 -6.69
C LYS A 202 -17.27 1.44 -7.56
N GLU A 203 -16.99 2.73 -7.44
CA GLU A 203 -17.61 3.77 -8.25
C GLU A 203 -17.30 3.59 -9.75
N LYS A 204 -16.04 3.30 -10.09
CA LYS A 204 -15.63 3.01 -11.48
C LYS A 204 -16.38 1.79 -12.04
N LYS A 205 -16.48 0.70 -11.28
CA LYS A 205 -17.24 -0.49 -11.69
C LYS A 205 -18.73 -0.21 -11.88
N LYS A 206 -19.32 0.65 -11.03
CA LYS A 206 -20.72 1.06 -11.18
C LYS A 206 -20.93 1.85 -12.47
N LYS A 207 -20.05 2.82 -12.76
CA LYS A 207 -20.13 3.63 -14.00
C LYS A 207 -19.97 2.80 -15.28
N ALA A 208 -19.15 1.76 -15.26
CA ALA A 208 -18.97 0.86 -16.41
C ALA A 208 -20.11 -0.14 -16.62
N ALA A 209 -21.07 -0.22 -15.69
CA ALA A 209 -22.22 -1.11 -15.76
C ALA A 209 -23.52 -0.41 -16.21
N TYR A 210 -23.44 0.89 -16.50
CA TYR A 210 -24.51 1.71 -17.12
C TYR A 210 -24.05 2.12 -18.52
#